data_AF-A0A0Q3Q3B7-F1
#
_entry.id   AF-A0A0Q3Q3B7-F1
#
_cell.length_a   1.000
_cell.length_b   1.000
_cell.length_c   1.000
_cell.angle_alpha   90.00
_cell.angle_beta   90.00
_cell.angle_gamma   90.00
#
_symmetry.space_group_name_H-M   'P 1'
#
loop_
_entity.id
_entity.type
_entity.pdbx_description
1 polymer ?
#
loop_
_entity_poly.entity_id
_entity_poly.type
_entity_poly.pdbx_seq_one_letter_code
_entity_poly.pdbx_strand_id
1 'polypeptide(L)'
;MEKNVTVTHAQDILEKTHNGKLCDLNGVKPLILKDCSVAGWLLGNPWCDEFINVPEWSYIVEKANPVNGLCYPGNFNDYEELKHLLSRINHFEKIQIIPKDSWSDHEASMGVSAACSYQGKSSFFRNVVWLIKKNDTYPTIKKDYNNTNREDLLVLWGIHHPNDKAEQITLYQNPTTYISIGTSTLNQRLVPKIATRSKINGQSGRIDFFWTILKPNDAIHFESNGNFIAPEYAYKIVKKGDSTIMRSEVEYGNCNTRCQTPVGAINSSMPFHNIHPLTIGECPKYVKSNKLVLATGLRNSPQRERRRKRGLFGAIAGFIEGGWQGMVDGWYGYHHSNEQGSGYAADKESTQKAIDGVTNKVNSIIDKMNTQFEAVGREFNNLERRIENLNKKMEDGFLDVWTYNAELLVLMENERTLDFHDSNVKNLYDKVRLQLKDNAKELGNGCFEFYHKCNNECMESVRNGTYDYPQYSEEARLKREEISGVKLES
;
A
#
# COMPACT_ATOMS: atom_id res chain seq x y z
N MET A 1 -0.61 -27.99 -12.27
CA MET A 1 -0.03 -29.35 -12.17
C MET A 1 1.50 -29.42 -12.38
N GLU A 2 2.19 -28.32 -12.71
CA GLU A 2 3.64 -28.29 -12.99
C GLU A 2 4.29 -27.03 -12.37
N LYS A 3 5.63 -27.00 -12.24
CA LYS A 3 6.41 -25.83 -11.77
C LYS A 3 7.55 -25.54 -12.74
N ASN A 4 7.97 -24.28 -12.82
CA ASN A 4 9.08 -23.81 -13.68
C ASN A 4 8.91 -24.17 -15.17
N VAL A 5 7.68 -24.03 -15.69
CA VAL A 5 7.39 -24.20 -17.11
C VAL A 5 7.92 -22.97 -17.85
N THR A 6 8.84 -23.18 -18.79
CA THR A 6 9.34 -22.11 -19.67
C THR A 6 8.25 -21.74 -20.67
N VAL A 7 7.98 -20.45 -20.82
CA VAL A 7 6.99 -19.92 -21.77
C VAL A 7 7.63 -18.88 -22.69
N THR A 8 7.02 -18.62 -23.85
CA THR A 8 7.53 -17.65 -24.83
C THR A 8 7.29 -16.21 -24.39
N HIS A 9 6.15 -15.95 -23.74
CA HIS A 9 5.79 -14.64 -23.20
C HIS A 9 5.19 -14.79 -21.81
N ALA A 10 5.58 -13.89 -20.91
CA ALA A 10 5.05 -13.80 -19.56
C ALA A 10 5.10 -12.35 -19.08
N GLN A 11 4.21 -12.01 -18.17
CA GLN A 11 4.11 -10.69 -17.55
C GLN A 11 4.26 -10.84 -16.04
N ASP A 12 5.27 -10.17 -15.46
CA ASP A 12 5.35 -9.99 -14.01
C ASP A 12 4.30 -8.95 -13.60
N ILE A 13 3.53 -9.28 -12.57
CA ILE A 13 2.46 -8.43 -12.05
C ILE A 13 2.71 -8.04 -10.59
N LEU A 14 3.92 -8.29 -10.08
CA LEU A 14 4.34 -8.00 -8.72
C LEU A 14 5.51 -7.00 -8.70
N GLU A 15 5.22 -5.79 -8.23
CA GLU A 15 6.21 -4.77 -7.96
C GLU A 15 7.04 -5.11 -6.70
N LYS A 16 8.35 -4.96 -6.82
CA LYS A 16 9.33 -5.32 -5.77
C LYS A 16 10.28 -4.19 -5.45
N THR A 17 10.19 -3.07 -6.17
CA THR A 17 11.12 -1.95 -6.10
C THR A 17 10.45 -0.72 -5.51
N HIS A 18 11.22 0.04 -4.75
CA HIS A 18 10.85 1.34 -4.20
C HIS A 18 12.04 2.27 -4.31
N ASN A 19 11.78 3.58 -4.24
CA ASN A 19 12.82 4.60 -4.39
C ASN A 19 13.60 4.92 -3.11
N GLY A 20 13.24 4.30 -1.98
CA GLY A 20 13.88 4.52 -0.68
C GLY A 20 13.73 5.93 -0.11
N LYS A 21 12.71 6.69 -0.51
CA LYS A 21 12.49 8.08 -0.10
C LYS A 21 11.05 8.34 0.34
N LEU A 22 10.87 9.30 1.24
CA LEU A 22 9.57 9.91 1.50
C LEU A 22 9.31 11.00 0.45
N CYS A 23 8.18 10.91 -0.23
CA CYS A 23 7.81 11.82 -1.32
C CYS A 23 6.54 12.60 -1.00
N ASP A 24 6.30 13.65 -1.77
CA ASP A 24 4.99 14.30 -1.86
C ASP A 24 3.97 13.27 -2.36
N LEU A 25 2.76 13.27 -1.80
CA LEU A 25 1.68 12.40 -2.22
C LEU A 25 0.69 13.22 -3.06
N ASN A 26 0.57 12.88 -4.35
CA ASN A 26 -0.28 13.62 -5.29
C ASN A 26 -0.04 15.15 -5.29
N GLY A 27 1.22 15.57 -5.12
CA GLY A 27 1.65 16.97 -5.09
C GLY A 27 1.54 17.65 -3.73
N VAL A 28 1.04 16.96 -2.70
CA VAL A 28 0.92 17.50 -1.33
C VAL A 28 2.04 16.94 -0.45
N LYS A 29 2.80 17.84 0.19
CA LYS A 29 3.95 17.47 1.04
C LYS A 29 3.52 16.75 2.32
N PRO A 30 4.34 15.83 2.85
CA PRO A 30 4.13 15.32 4.19
C PRO A 30 4.53 16.32 5.28
N LEU A 31 3.95 16.18 6.47
CA LEU A 31 4.40 16.83 7.69
C LEU A 31 5.47 15.96 8.37
N ILE A 32 6.72 16.39 8.29
CA ILE A 32 7.86 15.62 8.83
C ILE A 32 8.23 16.15 10.20
N LEU A 33 7.95 15.38 11.25
CA LEU A 33 8.19 15.81 12.63
C LEU A 33 9.67 15.74 13.04
N LYS A 34 10.56 15.19 12.19
CA LYS A 34 11.99 15.02 12.46
C LYS A 34 12.20 14.28 13.79
N ASP A 35 12.85 14.91 14.76
CA ASP A 35 13.11 14.33 16.09
C ASP A 35 11.98 14.60 17.09
N CYS A 36 10.88 15.23 16.67
CA CYS A 36 9.72 15.51 17.52
C CYS A 36 8.68 14.40 17.46
N SER A 37 8.03 14.15 18.60
CA SER A 37 6.80 13.36 18.62
C SER A 37 5.58 14.23 18.32
N VAL A 38 4.45 13.60 18.00
CA VAL A 38 3.17 14.31 17.87
C VAL A 38 2.83 15.10 19.14
N ALA A 39 3.09 14.54 20.33
CA ALA A 39 2.86 15.25 21.59
C ALA A 39 3.79 16.46 21.74
N GLY A 40 5.07 16.30 21.39
CA GLY A 40 6.04 17.40 21.38
C GLY A 40 5.64 18.52 20.44
N TRP A 41 5.16 18.19 19.24
CA TRP A 41 4.65 19.16 18.28
C TRP A 41 3.39 19.89 18.80
N LEU A 42 2.36 19.16 19.23
CA LEU A 42 1.08 19.75 19.63
C LEU A 42 1.16 20.58 20.92
N LEU A 43 1.97 20.18 21.89
CA LEU A 43 2.21 21.00 23.08
C LEU A 43 3.18 22.16 22.81
N GLY A 44 3.93 22.10 21.71
CA GLY A 44 4.95 23.08 21.37
C GLY A 44 6.17 22.97 22.27
N ASN A 45 6.75 21.76 22.38
CA ASN A 45 8.08 21.58 22.96
C ASN A 45 9.05 22.57 22.28
N PRO A 46 9.87 23.32 23.04
CA PRO A 46 10.77 24.31 22.45
C PRO A 46 11.76 23.81 21.39
N TRP A 47 12.03 22.50 21.33
CA TRP A 47 12.86 21.91 20.27
C TRP A 47 12.07 21.58 18.98
N CYS A 48 10.76 21.83 18.97
CA CYS A 48 9.83 21.55 17.87
C CYS A 48 9.29 22.84 17.22
N ASP A 49 10.02 23.95 17.35
CA ASP A 49 9.59 25.29 16.95
C ASP A 49 9.34 25.49 15.45
N GLU A 50 9.88 24.63 14.60
CA GLU A 50 9.71 24.72 13.16
C GLU A 50 8.25 24.55 12.70
N PHE A 51 7.36 24.07 13.59
CA PHE A 51 5.98 23.71 13.28
C PHE A 51 4.91 24.69 13.81
N ILE A 52 5.27 25.98 13.95
CA ILE A 52 4.32 27.02 14.42
C ILE A 52 3.21 27.27 13.40
N ASN A 53 3.58 27.32 12.10
CA ASN A 53 2.65 27.45 10.98
C ASN A 53 2.80 26.22 10.10
N VAL A 54 1.85 25.30 10.19
CA VAL A 54 1.91 24.04 9.45
C VAL A 54 1.02 24.16 8.22
N PRO A 55 1.57 24.08 6.99
CA PRO A 55 0.76 24.06 5.78
C PRO A 55 -0.11 22.79 5.74
N GLU A 56 -0.96 22.66 4.75
CA GLU A 56 -1.65 21.38 4.50
C GLU A 56 -0.62 20.24 4.29
N TRP A 57 -0.92 19.06 4.83
CA TRP A 57 -0.14 17.84 4.65
C TRP A 57 -0.95 16.68 4.08
N SER A 58 -0.25 15.79 3.38
CA SER A 58 -0.81 14.52 2.90
C SER A 58 -0.77 13.44 3.96
N TYR A 59 0.35 13.31 4.67
CA TYR A 59 0.56 12.39 5.78
C TYR A 59 1.58 12.96 6.76
N ILE A 60 1.59 12.44 7.98
CA ILE A 60 2.51 12.83 9.06
C ILE A 60 3.59 11.77 9.16
N VAL A 61 4.84 12.18 9.33
CA VAL A 61 5.99 11.28 9.51
C VAL A 61 6.55 11.49 10.90
N GLU A 62 6.58 10.42 11.68
CA GLU A 62 7.17 10.38 13.02
C GLU A 62 8.27 9.31 13.04
N LYS A 63 9.39 9.59 13.70
CA LYS A 63 10.41 8.56 13.93
C LYS A 63 9.90 7.51 14.92
N ALA A 64 10.50 6.32 14.92
CA ALA A 64 10.11 5.28 15.87
C ALA A 64 10.43 5.68 17.33
N ASN A 65 11.52 6.43 17.52
CA ASN A 65 11.96 6.93 18.82
C ASN A 65 12.30 8.43 18.72
N PRO A 66 11.30 9.32 18.74
CA PRO A 66 11.54 10.76 18.70
C PRO A 66 12.23 11.23 19.99
N VAL A 67 13.26 12.07 19.84
CA VAL A 67 14.04 12.63 20.97
C VAL A 67 13.23 13.67 21.73
N ASN A 68 12.42 14.46 21.02
CA ASN A 68 11.72 15.64 21.52
C ASN A 68 10.22 15.36 21.64
N GLY A 69 9.82 14.75 22.76
CA GLY A 69 8.41 14.56 23.12
C GLY A 69 7.98 15.45 24.28
N LEU A 70 7.54 14.83 25.37
CA LEU A 70 7.26 15.51 26.62
C LEU A 70 8.59 15.85 27.33
N CYS A 71 9.10 17.08 27.13
CA CYS A 71 10.35 17.53 27.74
C CYS A 71 10.28 17.52 29.28
N TYR A 72 9.18 18.02 29.84
CA TYR A 72 8.84 17.81 31.24
C TYR A 72 8.15 16.44 31.38
N PRO A 73 8.62 15.55 32.27
CA PRO A 73 8.12 14.18 32.31
C PRO A 73 6.67 14.12 32.75
N GLY A 74 5.91 13.20 32.17
CA GLY A 74 4.46 13.22 32.31
C GLY A 74 3.77 12.11 31.53
N ASN A 75 2.45 12.19 31.49
CA ASN A 75 1.62 11.37 30.63
C ASN A 75 0.75 12.24 29.72
N PHE A 76 0.35 11.70 28.58
CA PHE A 76 -0.64 12.32 27.70
C PHE A 76 -1.84 11.36 27.63
N ASN A 77 -2.98 11.78 28.18
CA ASN A 77 -4.14 10.91 28.26
C ASN A 77 -4.79 10.72 26.88
N ASP A 78 -5.22 9.50 26.58
CA ASP A 78 -5.83 9.10 25.31
C ASP A 78 -5.00 9.53 24.09
N TYR A 79 -3.68 9.36 24.18
CA TYR A 79 -2.73 9.83 23.17
C TYR A 79 -2.88 9.06 21.84
N GLU A 80 -3.12 7.76 21.91
CA GLU A 80 -3.34 6.90 20.75
C GLU A 80 -4.63 7.30 20.01
N GLU A 81 -5.70 7.65 20.73
CA GLU A 81 -6.93 8.18 20.13
C GLU A 81 -6.72 9.55 19.48
N LEU A 82 -5.91 10.42 20.09
CA LEU A 82 -5.52 11.68 19.47
C LEU A 82 -4.73 11.45 18.17
N LYS A 83 -3.80 10.50 18.17
CA LYS A 83 -3.06 10.11 16.95
C LYS A 83 -4.00 9.57 15.87
N HIS A 84 -4.97 8.75 16.24
CA HIS A 84 -5.98 8.26 15.30
C HIS A 84 -6.89 9.39 14.78
N LEU A 85 -7.21 10.41 15.60
CA LEU A 85 -7.90 11.60 15.11
C LEU A 85 -7.07 12.33 14.05
N LEU A 86 -5.76 12.49 14.26
CA LEU A 86 -4.85 13.14 13.32
C LEU A 86 -4.74 12.42 11.97
N SER A 87 -4.95 11.10 11.94
CA SER A 87 -4.99 10.35 10.68
C SER A 87 -6.19 10.72 9.79
N ARG A 88 -7.08 11.61 10.24
CA ARG A 88 -8.24 12.10 9.48
C ARG A 88 -8.21 13.60 9.24
N ILE A 89 -7.06 14.22 9.50
CA ILE A 89 -6.84 15.67 9.41
C ILE A 89 -5.65 15.92 8.49
N ASN A 90 -5.83 16.87 7.57
CA ASN A 90 -4.80 17.30 6.63
C ASN A 90 -4.32 18.72 6.89
N HIS A 91 -5.04 19.52 7.70
CA HIS A 91 -4.63 20.88 7.99
C HIS A 91 -5.15 21.38 9.34
N PHE A 92 -4.25 21.99 10.10
CA PHE A 92 -4.55 22.76 11.30
C PHE A 92 -4.22 24.24 11.10
N GLU A 93 -5.06 25.08 11.70
CA GLU A 93 -4.74 26.49 11.93
C GLU A 93 -4.62 26.72 13.44
N LYS A 94 -3.46 27.18 13.91
CA LYS A 94 -3.25 27.48 15.32
C LYS A 94 -3.85 28.83 15.67
N ILE A 95 -4.69 28.88 16.69
CA ILE A 95 -5.32 30.11 17.20
C ILE A 95 -5.02 30.30 18.68
N GLN A 96 -4.89 31.55 19.12
CA GLN A 96 -4.79 31.87 20.54
C GLN A 96 -6.20 31.94 21.14
N ILE A 97 -6.42 31.24 22.26
CA ILE A 97 -7.72 31.18 22.92
C ILE A 97 -7.72 31.94 24.25
N ILE A 98 -6.66 31.78 25.05
CA ILE A 98 -6.52 32.47 26.33
C ILE A 98 -5.12 33.07 26.41
N PRO A 99 -4.96 34.36 26.12
CA PRO A 99 -3.66 35.02 26.09
C PRO A 99 -2.93 34.91 27.44
N LYS A 100 -1.60 34.73 27.38
CA LYS A 100 -0.76 34.60 28.58
C LYS A 100 -0.81 35.80 29.51
N ASP A 101 -0.93 37.00 28.96
CA ASP A 101 -1.07 38.26 29.69
C ASP A 101 -2.45 38.45 30.35
N SER A 102 -3.44 37.62 29.99
CA SER A 102 -4.78 37.66 30.60
C SER A 102 -4.86 37.04 32.01
N TRP A 103 -3.76 36.47 32.50
CA TRP A 103 -3.63 35.89 33.84
C TRP A 103 -3.04 36.91 34.85
N SER A 104 -3.75 38.02 35.10
CA SER A 104 -3.24 39.13 35.92
C SER A 104 -2.93 38.76 37.37
N ASP A 105 -3.70 37.83 37.93
CA ASP A 105 -3.66 37.46 39.35
C ASP A 105 -2.73 36.27 39.63
N HIS A 106 -2.07 35.76 38.60
CA HIS A 106 -1.17 34.60 38.66
C HIS A 106 0.16 34.94 38.01
N GLU A 107 1.20 34.19 38.34
CA GLU A 107 2.50 34.33 37.70
C GLU A 107 2.57 33.37 36.51
N ALA A 108 2.57 33.93 35.31
CA ALA A 108 2.52 33.19 34.05
C ALA A 108 3.90 33.05 33.38
N SER A 109 4.90 33.84 33.78
CA SER A 109 6.21 33.88 33.10
C SER A 109 7.27 33.03 33.78
N MET A 110 7.16 32.81 35.10
CA MET A 110 8.14 32.04 35.87
C MET A 110 7.92 30.52 35.87
N GLY A 111 6.80 30.03 35.31
CA GLY A 111 6.52 28.59 35.16
C GLY A 111 7.38 27.94 34.07
N VAL A 112 8.68 27.83 34.30
CA VAL A 112 9.67 27.28 33.36
C VAL A 112 10.53 26.20 34.04
N SER A 113 11.11 25.30 33.25
CA SER A 113 11.98 24.23 33.74
C SER A 113 13.19 24.01 32.84
N ALA A 114 14.31 23.62 33.45
CA ALA A 114 15.50 23.18 32.73
C ALA A 114 15.24 21.92 31.89
N ALA A 115 14.22 21.12 32.25
CA ALA A 115 13.82 19.94 31.47
C ALA A 115 13.32 20.29 30.06
N CYS A 116 12.73 21.48 29.90
CA CYS A 116 12.27 22.03 28.62
C CYS A 116 13.17 23.21 28.20
N SER A 117 14.49 23.05 28.30
CA SER A 117 15.41 24.14 27.96
C SER A 117 15.33 24.52 26.47
N TYR A 118 15.54 25.79 26.18
CA TYR A 118 15.65 26.33 24.83
C TYR A 118 16.86 27.27 24.78
N GLN A 119 17.80 27.00 23.88
CA GLN A 119 19.04 27.80 23.72
C GLN A 119 19.77 28.05 25.06
N GLY A 120 19.84 27.01 25.91
CA GLY A 120 20.54 27.06 27.21
C GLY A 120 19.76 27.74 28.35
N LYS A 121 18.53 28.23 28.12
CA LYS A 121 17.67 28.80 29.15
C LYS A 121 16.51 27.87 29.49
N SER A 122 16.11 27.83 30.75
CA SER A 122 14.87 27.16 31.16
C SER A 122 13.69 27.73 30.39
N SER A 123 12.86 26.87 29.83
CA SER A 123 11.66 27.25 29.10
C SER A 123 10.53 26.27 29.42
N PHE A 124 9.46 26.30 28.64
CA PHE A 124 8.29 25.45 28.80
C PHE A 124 7.61 25.20 27.46
N PHE A 125 6.62 24.31 27.44
CA PHE A 125 5.74 24.12 26.28
C PHE A 125 5.11 25.45 25.84
N ARG A 126 5.08 25.72 24.54
CA ARG A 126 4.67 27.03 24.00
C ARG A 126 3.17 27.20 23.84
N ASN A 127 2.42 26.11 23.78
CA ASN A 127 0.98 26.17 23.53
C ASN A 127 0.15 26.14 24.82
N VAL A 128 0.82 25.98 25.96
CA VAL A 128 0.21 25.94 27.30
C VAL A 128 1.02 26.77 28.30
N VAL A 129 0.37 27.28 29.32
CA VAL A 129 0.96 28.14 30.35
C VAL A 129 0.99 27.42 31.68
N TRP A 130 2.17 27.30 32.28
CA TRP A 130 2.29 26.85 33.67
C TRP A 130 2.05 28.03 34.61
N LEU A 131 0.85 28.08 35.19
CA LEU A 131 0.48 29.12 36.15
C LEU A 131 1.00 28.77 37.54
N ILE A 132 1.68 29.71 38.18
CA ILE A 132 2.14 29.60 39.58
C ILE A 132 1.60 30.77 40.42
N LYS A 133 1.77 30.68 41.74
CA LYS A 133 1.30 31.69 42.70
C LYS A 133 1.96 33.04 42.43
N LYS A 134 1.23 34.12 42.69
CA LYS A 134 1.71 35.51 42.62
C LYS A 134 1.52 36.17 43.97
N ASN A 135 2.56 36.86 44.46
CA ASN A 135 2.55 37.53 45.76
C ASN A 135 2.05 36.61 46.91
N ASP A 136 2.54 35.36 46.94
CA ASP A 136 2.15 34.32 47.90
C ASP A 136 0.65 33.97 47.92
N THR A 137 -0.07 34.28 46.86
CA THR A 137 -1.48 33.92 46.69
C THR A 137 -1.72 33.19 45.37
N TYR A 138 -2.67 32.27 45.38
CA TYR A 138 -3.21 31.65 44.18
C TYR A 138 -4.74 31.71 44.29
N PRO A 139 -5.36 32.81 43.82
CA PRO A 139 -6.81 32.91 43.82
C PRO A 139 -7.44 31.89 42.86
N THR A 140 -8.68 31.51 43.13
CA THR A 140 -9.41 30.58 42.27
C THR A 140 -9.62 31.19 40.89
N ILE A 141 -9.09 30.52 39.88
CA ILE A 141 -9.30 30.80 38.47
C ILE A 141 -10.72 30.41 38.10
N LYS A 142 -11.41 31.31 37.40
CA LYS A 142 -12.61 31.02 36.61
C LYS A 142 -12.41 31.65 35.24
N LYS A 143 -12.27 30.83 34.21
CA LYS A 143 -12.02 31.29 32.85
C LYS A 143 -12.82 30.45 31.88
N ASP A 144 -13.40 31.09 30.88
CA ASP A 144 -14.16 30.44 29.83
C ASP A 144 -13.65 30.85 28.45
N TYR A 145 -13.94 29.98 27.47
CA TYR A 145 -13.73 30.26 26.07
C TYR A 145 -14.90 29.70 25.26
N ASN A 146 -15.48 30.53 24.40
CA ASN A 146 -16.57 30.15 23.50
C ASN A 146 -16.02 29.93 22.10
N ASN A 147 -16.27 28.75 21.52
CA ASN A 147 -15.88 28.49 20.14
C ASN A 147 -16.88 29.16 19.18
N THR A 148 -16.54 30.37 18.75
CA THR A 148 -17.31 31.13 17.74
C THR A 148 -16.92 30.80 16.30
N ASN A 149 -15.94 29.90 16.10
CA ASN A 149 -15.53 29.44 14.78
C ASN A 149 -16.54 28.43 14.22
N ARG A 150 -16.48 28.20 12.90
CA ARG A 150 -17.26 27.15 12.23
C ARG A 150 -16.60 25.78 12.34
N GLU A 151 -15.30 25.76 12.64
CA GLU A 151 -14.47 24.58 12.76
C GLU A 151 -14.46 24.03 14.20
N ASP A 152 -14.23 22.72 14.29
CA ASP A 152 -13.91 22.05 15.55
C ASP A 152 -12.54 22.53 16.06
N LEU A 153 -12.39 22.73 17.38
CA LEU A 153 -11.11 23.09 18.01
C LEU A 153 -10.55 21.93 18.83
N LEU A 154 -9.30 21.56 18.56
CA LEU A 154 -8.51 20.74 19.48
C LEU A 154 -7.91 21.64 20.57
N VAL A 155 -8.34 21.45 21.81
CA VAL A 155 -7.89 22.20 22.99
C VAL A 155 -7.09 21.26 23.90
N LEU A 156 -5.91 21.70 24.34
CA LEU A 156 -5.02 20.93 25.22
C LEU A 156 -4.77 21.65 26.54
N TRP A 157 -4.81 20.91 27.65
CA TRP A 157 -4.48 21.43 28.98
C TRP A 157 -3.76 20.37 29.81
N GLY A 158 -3.35 20.69 31.03
CA GLY A 158 -2.75 19.71 31.92
C GLY A 158 -2.86 20.03 33.40
N ILE A 159 -2.41 19.07 34.20
CA ILE A 159 -2.29 19.17 35.65
C ILE A 159 -0.86 18.82 36.07
N HIS A 160 -0.26 19.69 36.88
CA HIS A 160 1.02 19.40 37.51
C HIS A 160 0.86 18.55 38.77
N HIS A 161 1.73 17.58 38.92
CA HIS A 161 1.84 16.66 40.04
C HIS A 161 3.16 16.89 40.75
N PRO A 162 3.15 17.64 41.88
CA PRO A 162 4.36 17.88 42.65
C PRO A 162 5.00 16.62 43.20
N ASN A 163 6.29 16.72 43.52
CA ASN A 163 7.07 15.69 44.16
C ASN A 163 6.73 15.55 45.66
N ASP A 164 6.41 16.66 46.33
CA ASP A 164 6.08 16.70 47.75
C ASP A 164 5.15 17.88 48.10
N LYS A 165 4.75 17.96 49.37
CA LYS A 165 3.86 19.02 49.86
C LYS A 165 4.54 20.40 49.89
N ALA A 166 5.86 20.46 50.02
CA ALA A 166 6.59 21.72 50.06
C ALA A 166 6.62 22.36 48.66
N GLU A 167 6.84 21.57 47.60
CA GLU A 167 6.72 22.04 46.21
C GLU A 167 5.29 22.51 45.91
N GLN A 168 4.25 21.79 46.36
CA GLN A 168 2.85 22.21 46.22
C GLN A 168 2.60 23.60 46.82
N ILE A 169 3.05 23.85 48.06
CA ILE A 169 2.86 25.16 48.73
C ILE A 169 3.72 26.23 48.06
N THR A 170 4.93 25.90 47.63
CA THR A 170 5.85 26.83 46.98
C THR A 170 5.29 27.32 45.64
N LEU A 171 4.72 26.44 44.83
CA LEU A 171 4.21 26.78 43.51
C LEU A 171 2.78 27.32 43.54
N TYR A 172 1.92 26.81 44.43
CA TYR A 172 0.47 27.06 44.35
C TYR A 172 -0.14 27.65 45.62
N GLN A 173 0.61 27.76 46.72
CA GLN A 173 0.15 28.17 48.06
C GLN A 173 -0.88 27.23 48.70
N ASN A 174 -1.94 26.89 47.97
CA ASN A 174 -3.06 26.07 48.41
C ASN A 174 -2.60 24.60 48.55
N PRO A 175 -2.77 23.98 49.74
CA PRO A 175 -2.28 22.61 49.98
C PRO A 175 -3.16 21.54 49.32
N THR A 176 -4.44 21.83 49.11
CA THR A 176 -5.41 20.95 48.46
C THR A 176 -6.04 21.69 47.29
N THR A 177 -5.80 21.19 46.08
CA THR A 177 -6.21 21.86 44.85
C THR A 177 -7.00 20.94 43.93
N TYR A 178 -7.69 21.56 42.99
CA TYR A 178 -8.40 20.87 41.93
C TYR A 178 -8.36 21.69 40.63
N ILE A 179 -8.69 21.01 39.54
CA ILE A 179 -9.03 21.62 38.26
C ILE A 179 -10.36 21.00 37.84
N SER A 180 -11.35 21.84 37.53
CA SER A 180 -12.63 21.44 36.97
C SER A 180 -12.71 21.95 35.55
N ILE A 181 -13.09 21.07 34.62
CA ILE A 181 -13.28 21.38 33.21
C ILE A 181 -14.70 20.98 32.84
N GLY A 182 -15.44 21.91 32.23
CA GLY A 182 -16.80 21.70 31.78
C GLY A 182 -17.01 22.15 30.34
N THR A 183 -17.62 21.31 29.52
CA THR A 183 -18.22 21.66 28.23
C THR A 183 -19.65 21.09 28.17
N SER A 184 -20.34 21.23 27.04
CA SER A 184 -21.64 20.58 26.83
C SER A 184 -21.63 19.05 26.99
N THR A 185 -20.47 18.40 26.79
CA THR A 185 -20.34 16.93 26.73
C THR A 185 -19.25 16.37 27.63
N LEU A 186 -18.37 17.22 28.17
CA LEU A 186 -17.30 16.84 29.09
C LEU A 186 -17.55 17.49 30.46
N ASN A 187 -17.50 16.68 31.52
CA ASN A 187 -17.40 17.18 32.88
C ASN A 187 -16.30 16.40 33.61
N GLN A 188 -15.21 17.05 33.95
CA GLN A 188 -14.04 16.43 34.53
C GLN A 188 -13.54 17.22 35.73
N ARG A 189 -13.21 16.51 36.82
CA ARG A 189 -12.52 17.09 37.97
C ARG A 189 -11.23 16.33 38.24
N LEU A 190 -10.13 17.07 38.30
CA LEU A 190 -8.78 16.57 38.47
C LEU A 190 -8.20 17.07 39.81
N VAL A 191 -7.37 16.24 40.44
CA VAL A 191 -6.70 16.53 41.72
C VAL A 191 -5.24 16.10 41.60
N PRO A 192 -4.26 16.89 42.10
CA PRO A 192 -2.86 16.52 41.97
C PRO A 192 -2.51 15.28 42.79
N LYS A 193 -1.71 14.39 42.19
CA LYS A 193 -1.17 13.21 42.86
C LYS A 193 0.22 13.56 43.39
N ILE A 194 0.32 14.05 44.62
CA ILE A 194 1.61 14.38 45.23
C ILE A 194 2.34 13.09 45.63
N ALA A 195 3.50 12.84 45.05
CA ALA A 195 4.29 11.63 45.34
C ALA A 195 5.77 11.80 44.96
N THR A 196 6.64 11.19 45.76
CA THR A 196 8.07 11.06 45.44
C THR A 196 8.25 10.07 44.29
N ARG A 197 8.88 10.52 43.20
CA ARG A 197 9.14 9.71 42.00
C ARG A 197 10.60 9.78 41.60
N SER A 198 11.04 8.77 40.84
CA SER A 198 12.35 8.79 40.18
C SER A 198 12.50 10.01 39.27
N LYS A 199 13.73 10.51 39.16
CA LYS A 199 14.02 11.65 38.29
C LYS A 199 14.03 11.20 36.83
N ILE A 200 13.22 11.85 36.01
CA ILE A 200 13.23 11.73 34.55
C ILE A 200 13.49 13.14 34.02
N ASN A 201 14.47 13.29 33.12
CA ASN A 201 14.95 14.61 32.64
C ASN A 201 15.24 15.60 33.80
N GLY A 202 15.78 15.08 34.91
CA GLY A 202 16.10 15.85 36.11
C GLY A 202 14.91 16.19 37.03
N GLN A 203 13.67 15.85 36.66
CA GLN A 203 12.46 16.20 37.40
C GLN A 203 11.82 15.00 38.11
N SER A 204 11.41 15.20 39.37
CA SER A 204 10.60 14.22 40.12
C SER A 204 9.09 14.53 40.07
N GLY A 205 8.70 15.77 39.76
CA GLY A 205 7.30 16.10 39.45
C GLY A 205 6.86 15.46 38.12
N ARG A 206 5.55 15.43 37.87
CA ARG A 206 4.96 14.97 36.60
C ARG A 206 3.91 15.95 36.10
N ILE A 207 3.61 15.94 34.80
CA ILE A 207 2.44 16.64 34.25
C ILE A 207 1.60 15.64 33.48
N ASP A 208 0.32 15.57 33.79
CA ASP A 208 -0.64 14.80 33.00
C ASP A 208 -1.37 15.78 32.07
N PHE A 209 -1.27 15.54 30.76
CA PHE A 209 -1.94 16.33 29.72
C PHE A 209 -3.24 15.67 29.28
N PHE A 210 -4.19 16.50 28.87
CA PHE A 210 -5.52 16.14 28.40
C PHE A 210 -5.87 16.97 27.18
N TRP A 211 -6.84 16.47 26.43
CA TRP A 211 -7.33 17.13 25.23
C TRP A 211 -8.83 16.91 25.07
N THR A 212 -9.47 17.78 24.30
CA THR A 212 -10.86 17.59 23.85
C THR A 212 -11.10 18.30 22.53
N ILE A 213 -12.18 17.91 21.86
CA ILE A 213 -12.70 18.63 20.69
C ILE A 213 -13.85 19.52 21.12
N LEU A 214 -13.61 20.83 21.09
CA LEU A 214 -14.63 21.84 21.34
C LEU A 214 -15.37 22.14 20.04
N LYS A 215 -16.62 21.73 19.96
CA LYS A 215 -17.46 21.89 18.76
C LYS A 215 -17.83 23.36 18.51
N PRO A 216 -18.21 23.73 17.27
CA PRO A 216 -18.77 25.03 16.96
C PRO A 216 -19.95 25.39 17.87
N ASN A 217 -19.98 26.62 18.36
CA ASN A 217 -20.98 27.15 19.30
C ASN A 217 -21.01 26.48 20.69
N ASP A 218 -20.02 25.66 21.04
CA ASP A 218 -19.83 25.15 22.39
C ASP A 218 -18.88 26.05 23.19
N ALA A 219 -18.91 25.90 24.52
CA ALA A 219 -18.06 26.63 25.46
C ALA A 219 -17.25 25.66 26.31
N ILE A 220 -16.03 26.07 26.67
CA ILE A 220 -15.22 25.38 27.67
C ILE A 220 -15.00 26.27 28.87
N HIS A 221 -15.27 25.74 30.06
CA HIS A 221 -15.13 26.42 31.33
C HIS A 221 -14.06 25.74 32.17
N PHE A 222 -13.12 26.54 32.67
CA PHE A 222 -12.05 26.12 33.56
C PHE A 222 -12.23 26.76 34.93
N GLU A 223 -12.20 25.94 35.98
CA GLU A 223 -12.11 26.39 37.36
C GLU A 223 -10.93 25.71 38.06
N SER A 224 -10.02 26.47 38.67
CA SER A 224 -8.89 25.88 39.37
C SER A 224 -8.38 26.76 40.50
N ASN A 225 -8.01 26.15 41.63
CA ASN A 225 -7.31 26.82 42.72
C ASN A 225 -5.82 26.41 42.82
N GLY A 226 -5.25 25.79 41.79
CA GLY A 226 -3.82 25.43 41.72
C GLY A 226 -3.52 24.30 40.73
N ASN A 227 -2.22 24.08 40.46
CA ASN A 227 -1.72 22.98 39.62
C ASN A 227 -2.10 23.03 38.14
N PHE A 228 -2.73 24.10 37.67
CA PHE A 228 -3.26 24.20 36.33
C PHE A 228 -2.19 24.53 35.30
N ILE A 229 -2.09 23.68 34.27
CA ILE A 229 -1.36 23.98 33.05
C ILE A 229 -2.42 24.42 32.02
N ALA A 230 -2.55 25.73 31.86
CA ALA A 230 -3.66 26.35 31.13
C ALA A 230 -3.41 26.34 29.61
N PRO A 231 -4.44 26.17 28.77
CA PRO A 231 -4.29 26.37 27.33
C PRO A 231 -4.01 27.84 27.01
N GLU A 232 -3.02 28.10 26.16
CA GLU A 232 -2.87 29.42 25.51
C GLU A 232 -3.38 29.37 24.07
N TYR A 233 -3.01 28.32 23.35
CA TYR A 233 -3.37 28.09 21.96
C TYR A 233 -4.24 26.83 21.81
N ALA A 234 -5.06 26.82 20.75
CA ALA A 234 -5.82 25.67 20.28
C ALA A 234 -5.59 25.49 18.77
N TYR A 235 -6.00 24.35 18.24
CA TYR A 235 -5.89 24.04 16.80
C TYR A 235 -7.26 23.92 16.16
N LYS A 236 -7.57 24.80 15.20
CA LYS A 236 -8.73 24.68 14.32
C LYS A 236 -8.53 23.54 13.34
N ILE A 237 -9.49 22.63 13.27
CA ILE A 237 -9.51 21.55 12.27
C ILE A 237 -10.10 22.11 10.97
N VAL A 238 -9.23 22.65 10.11
CA VAL A 238 -9.66 23.34 8.88
C VAL A 238 -9.97 22.35 7.76
N LYS A 239 -9.18 21.28 7.62
CA LYS A 239 -9.37 20.27 6.58
C LYS A 239 -9.34 18.87 7.15
N LYS A 240 -10.46 18.15 6.96
CA LYS A 240 -10.59 16.71 7.22
C LYS A 240 -10.43 15.96 5.91
N GLY A 241 -9.80 14.79 5.96
CA GLY A 241 -9.55 13.96 4.78
C GLY A 241 -8.64 12.78 5.12
N ASP A 242 -8.28 12.00 4.11
CA ASP A 242 -7.43 10.83 4.29
C ASP A 242 -5.99 11.28 4.59
N SER A 243 -5.47 10.82 5.71
CA SER A 243 -4.12 11.08 6.20
C SER A 243 -3.65 9.85 6.99
N THR A 244 -2.40 9.86 7.45
CA THR A 244 -1.91 8.85 8.39
C THR A 244 -0.73 9.37 9.18
N ILE A 245 -0.39 8.69 10.27
CA ILE A 245 0.90 8.86 10.94
C ILE A 245 1.76 7.67 10.54
N MET A 246 2.76 7.94 9.72
CA MET A 246 3.72 6.97 9.22
C MET A 246 4.96 6.97 10.10
N ARG A 247 5.26 5.82 10.71
CA ARG A 247 6.52 5.61 11.42
C ARG A 247 7.63 5.28 10.43
N SER A 248 8.59 6.18 10.25
CA SER A 248 9.69 5.99 9.29
C SER A 248 10.95 6.73 9.71
N GLU A 249 12.10 6.11 9.45
CA GLU A 249 13.44 6.71 9.57
C GLU A 249 13.99 7.16 8.21
N VAL A 250 13.20 7.01 7.13
CA VAL A 250 13.61 7.36 5.77
C VAL A 250 13.59 8.88 5.61
N GLU A 251 14.58 9.40 4.87
CA GLU A 251 14.67 10.82 4.60
C GLU A 251 13.69 11.28 3.50
N TYR A 252 13.32 12.56 3.58
CA TYR A 252 12.55 13.21 2.53
C TYR A 252 13.37 13.43 1.27
N GLY A 253 12.78 13.04 0.14
CA GLY A 253 13.29 13.36 -1.19
C GLY A 253 12.40 14.40 -1.87
N ASN A 254 13.00 15.26 -2.69
CA ASN A 254 12.23 16.03 -3.66
C ASN A 254 11.71 15.10 -4.76
N CYS A 255 10.56 14.47 -4.50
CA CYS A 255 9.88 13.52 -5.37
C CYS A 255 8.37 13.57 -5.14
N ASN A 256 7.61 13.11 -6.13
CA ASN A 256 6.17 12.96 -6.04
C ASN A 256 5.78 11.52 -6.34
N THR A 257 4.81 10.99 -5.62
CA THR A 257 4.29 9.63 -5.80
C THR A 257 2.78 9.61 -5.65
N ARG A 258 2.17 8.54 -6.17
CA ARG A 258 0.79 8.17 -5.86
C ARG A 258 0.69 7.14 -4.75
N CYS A 259 1.77 6.41 -4.50
CA CYS A 259 1.85 5.38 -3.47
C CYS A 259 3.09 5.57 -2.60
N GLN A 260 2.88 5.70 -1.28
CA GLN A 260 3.95 5.84 -0.30
C GLN A 260 3.89 4.71 0.74
N THR A 261 5.07 4.21 1.13
CA THR A 261 5.24 3.28 2.25
C THR A 261 6.27 3.82 3.25
N PRO A 262 6.35 3.26 4.47
CA PRO A 262 7.39 3.62 5.44
C PRO A 262 8.82 3.46 4.95
N VAL A 263 9.07 2.59 3.96
CA VAL A 263 10.42 2.30 3.45
C VAL A 263 10.72 2.99 2.12
N GLY A 264 9.73 3.63 1.50
CA GLY A 264 9.89 4.39 0.26
C GLY A 264 8.64 4.44 -0.60
N ALA A 265 8.67 5.27 -1.63
CA ALA A 265 7.59 5.39 -2.59
C ALA A 265 7.64 4.28 -3.65
N ILE A 266 6.46 3.85 -4.09
CA ILE A 266 6.26 2.86 -5.15
C ILE A 266 5.74 3.61 -6.37
N ASN A 267 6.46 3.50 -7.49
CA ASN A 267 6.01 4.05 -8.77
C ASN A 267 5.85 2.91 -9.77
N SER A 268 4.66 2.29 -9.77
CA SER A 268 4.39 1.11 -10.57
C SER A 268 2.97 1.14 -11.11
N SER A 269 2.82 0.67 -12.35
CA SER A 269 1.53 0.36 -12.95
C SER A 269 1.10 -1.09 -12.66
N MET A 270 1.90 -1.85 -11.90
CA MET A 270 1.58 -3.23 -11.55
C MET A 270 0.44 -3.27 -10.50
N PRO A 271 -0.39 -4.32 -10.53
CA PRO A 271 -1.51 -4.46 -9.60
C PRO A 271 -1.10 -4.90 -8.19
N PHE A 272 0.06 -5.57 -8.03
CA PHE A 272 0.53 -6.07 -6.73
C PHE A 272 1.90 -5.51 -6.36
N HIS A 273 2.21 -5.51 -5.07
CA HIS A 273 3.57 -5.33 -4.56
C HIS A 273 3.82 -6.18 -3.30
N ASN A 274 5.08 -6.40 -2.95
CA ASN A 274 5.47 -7.10 -1.71
C ASN A 274 6.42 -6.29 -0.81
N ILE A 275 6.38 -4.96 -0.92
CA ILE A 275 7.37 -4.06 -0.30
C ILE A 275 7.07 -3.81 1.18
N HIS A 276 5.84 -3.37 1.49
CA HIS A 276 5.42 -3.09 2.87
C HIS A 276 3.89 -3.12 2.97
N PRO A 277 3.29 -3.73 4.01
CA PRO A 277 1.83 -3.85 4.12
C PRO A 277 1.11 -2.53 4.43
N LEU A 278 1.79 -1.61 5.13
CA LEU A 278 1.26 -0.26 5.35
C LEU A 278 1.60 0.63 4.14
N THR A 279 0.56 1.12 3.49
CA THR A 279 0.62 1.92 2.27
C THR A 279 -0.36 3.08 2.34
N ILE A 280 -0.07 4.20 1.67
CA ILE A 280 -0.99 5.33 1.52
C ILE A 280 -1.05 5.84 0.09
N GLY A 281 -2.22 6.31 -0.31
CA GLY A 281 -2.53 6.78 -1.67
C GLY A 281 -2.99 5.66 -2.59
N GLU A 282 -2.83 5.85 -3.89
CA GLU A 282 -3.18 4.87 -4.92
C GLU A 282 -2.05 3.85 -5.06
N CYS A 283 -2.12 2.79 -4.25
CA CYS A 283 -1.10 1.75 -4.20
C CYS A 283 -1.51 0.46 -4.92
N PRO A 284 -0.55 -0.24 -5.56
CA PRO A 284 -0.71 -1.67 -5.83
C PRO A 284 -1.09 -2.41 -4.55
N LYS A 285 -1.74 -3.55 -4.66
CA LYS A 285 -2.19 -4.31 -3.49
C LYS A 285 -1.07 -5.15 -2.90
N TYR A 286 -0.93 -5.10 -1.58
CA TYR A 286 0.13 -5.84 -0.89
C TYR A 286 -0.18 -7.34 -0.85
N VAL A 287 0.81 -8.15 -1.21
CA VAL A 287 0.78 -9.61 -1.06
C VAL A 287 2.11 -10.10 -0.47
N LYS A 288 2.07 -11.20 0.30
CA LYS A 288 3.29 -11.80 0.89
C LYS A 288 4.09 -12.64 -0.14
N SER A 289 3.57 -12.79 -1.36
CA SER A 289 4.21 -13.55 -2.43
C SER A 289 5.52 -12.90 -2.88
N ASN A 290 6.48 -13.74 -3.27
CA ASN A 290 7.76 -13.27 -3.84
C ASN A 290 7.76 -13.23 -5.37
N LYS A 291 6.76 -13.85 -6.02
CA LYS A 291 6.66 -13.95 -7.47
C LYS A 291 5.21 -14.17 -7.88
N LEU A 292 4.68 -13.29 -8.72
CA LEU A 292 3.41 -13.48 -9.42
C LEU A 292 3.63 -13.18 -10.89
N VAL A 293 3.73 -14.24 -11.70
CA VAL A 293 4.00 -14.12 -13.13
C VAL A 293 2.88 -14.80 -13.91
N LEU A 294 2.20 -14.03 -14.74
CA LEU A 294 1.17 -14.53 -15.65
C LEU A 294 1.80 -14.98 -16.96
N ALA A 295 1.52 -16.23 -17.35
CA ALA A 295 1.82 -16.73 -18.67
C ALA A 295 0.84 -16.08 -19.66
N THR A 296 1.39 -15.39 -20.65
CA THR A 296 0.60 -14.84 -21.75
C THR A 296 0.80 -15.64 -23.02
N GLY A 297 1.98 -16.22 -23.24
CA GLY A 297 2.32 -17.00 -24.43
C GLY A 297 2.35 -18.52 -24.24
N LEU A 298 2.86 -19.21 -25.26
CA LEU A 298 2.91 -20.67 -25.34
C LEU A 298 4.04 -21.27 -24.49
N ARG A 299 3.97 -22.58 -24.22
CA ARG A 299 5.11 -23.34 -23.67
C ARG A 299 6.29 -23.25 -24.63
N ASN A 300 7.46 -22.85 -24.12
CA ASN A 300 8.71 -22.80 -24.88
C ASN A 300 9.48 -24.10 -24.69
N SER A 301 9.19 -25.09 -25.54
CA SER A 301 9.92 -26.37 -25.59
C SER A 301 10.56 -26.54 -26.97
N PRO A 302 11.81 -26.09 -27.16
CA PRO A 302 12.49 -26.27 -28.44
C PRO A 302 12.83 -27.75 -28.69
N GLN A 303 12.79 -28.15 -29.96
CA GLN A 303 12.96 -29.53 -30.48
C GLN A 303 14.10 -30.35 -29.83
N ARG A 304 15.20 -29.70 -29.40
CA ARG A 304 16.37 -30.37 -28.81
C ARG A 304 16.10 -31.00 -27.43
N GLU A 305 15.17 -30.49 -26.63
CA GLU A 305 14.97 -30.93 -25.23
C GLU A 305 14.14 -32.21 -25.08
N ARG A 306 13.22 -32.50 -26.01
CA ARG A 306 12.39 -33.73 -25.97
C ARG A 306 13.11 -35.01 -26.39
N ARG A 307 14.24 -34.93 -27.12
CA ARG A 307 15.06 -36.11 -27.48
C ARG A 307 15.56 -36.91 -26.27
N ARG A 308 15.56 -36.34 -25.06
CA ARG A 308 16.10 -36.98 -23.84
C ARG A 308 15.09 -37.65 -22.91
N LYS A 309 13.76 -37.51 -23.09
CA LYS A 309 12.80 -37.98 -22.06
C LYS A 309 11.64 -38.87 -22.51
N ARG A 310 11.52 -39.23 -23.78
CA ARG A 310 10.64 -40.35 -24.21
C ARG A 310 11.38 -41.21 -25.22
N GLY A 311 11.76 -42.41 -24.78
CA GLY A 311 12.28 -43.44 -25.67
C GLY A 311 11.19 -43.91 -26.63
N LEU A 312 11.65 -44.33 -27.82
CA LEU A 312 10.95 -44.91 -28.97
C LEU A 312 10.52 -43.95 -30.11
N PHE A 313 11.30 -44.05 -31.20
CA PHE A 313 11.04 -43.84 -32.64
C PHE A 313 10.89 -42.43 -33.27
N GLY A 314 11.82 -42.14 -34.20
CA GLY A 314 11.57 -41.71 -35.60
C GLY A 314 11.07 -40.29 -35.91
N ALA A 315 11.99 -39.36 -36.26
CA ALA A 315 11.83 -38.07 -36.98
C ALA A 315 10.41 -37.44 -37.07
N ILE A 316 10.09 -36.44 -36.24
CA ILE A 316 8.71 -36.00 -35.94
C ILE A 316 8.53 -34.47 -36.09
N ALA A 317 8.81 -33.85 -37.25
CA ALA A 317 8.67 -32.38 -37.38
C ALA A 317 7.20 -31.93 -37.52
N GLY A 318 6.75 -30.95 -36.73
CA GLY A 318 5.42 -30.34 -36.86
C GLY A 318 4.99 -29.56 -35.62
N PHE A 319 4.09 -30.12 -34.81
CA PHE A 319 3.62 -29.54 -33.53
C PHE A 319 4.01 -30.41 -32.32
N ILE A 320 4.14 -31.73 -32.52
CA ILE A 320 4.42 -32.70 -31.45
C ILE A 320 5.86 -32.61 -30.94
N GLU A 321 6.77 -32.05 -31.74
CA GLU A 321 8.19 -31.89 -31.37
C GLU A 321 8.54 -30.57 -30.69
N GLY A 322 7.65 -29.57 -30.68
CA GLY A 322 7.91 -28.24 -30.10
C GLY A 322 7.58 -27.09 -31.05
N GLY A 323 7.84 -25.85 -30.60
CA GLY A 323 7.59 -24.62 -31.39
C GLY A 323 8.65 -24.33 -32.47
N TRP A 324 8.29 -23.56 -33.49
CA TRP A 324 9.18 -23.14 -34.57
C TRP A 324 9.82 -21.78 -34.30
N GLN A 325 11.16 -21.73 -34.23
CA GLN A 325 11.90 -20.46 -34.12
C GLN A 325 11.79 -19.61 -35.39
N GLY A 326 11.53 -20.22 -36.55
CA GLY A 326 11.37 -19.52 -37.83
C GLY A 326 10.01 -18.81 -38.01
N MET A 327 9.09 -18.92 -37.03
CA MET A 327 7.79 -18.24 -37.05
C MET A 327 7.87 -16.97 -36.19
N VAL A 328 7.81 -15.80 -36.85
CA VAL A 328 8.05 -14.50 -36.20
C VAL A 328 6.77 -13.65 -36.10
N ASP A 329 5.86 -13.77 -37.07
CA ASP A 329 4.69 -12.88 -37.21
C ASP A 329 3.39 -13.46 -36.60
N GLY A 330 3.50 -14.46 -35.72
CA GLY A 330 2.33 -14.96 -35.00
C GLY A 330 2.60 -16.13 -34.07
N TRP A 331 1.58 -16.49 -33.30
CA TRP A 331 1.67 -17.54 -32.27
C TRP A 331 1.34 -18.92 -32.84
N TYR A 332 0.52 -18.96 -33.87
CA TYR A 332 0.14 -20.16 -34.59
C TYR A 332 0.35 -19.95 -36.08
N GLY A 333 0.54 -21.05 -36.81
CA GLY A 333 0.80 -20.96 -38.23
C GLY A 333 1.09 -22.30 -38.89
N TYR A 334 1.61 -22.20 -40.10
CA TYR A 334 1.83 -23.30 -41.02
C TYR A 334 3.29 -23.31 -41.46
N HIS A 335 3.82 -24.51 -41.62
CA HIS A 335 5.06 -24.75 -42.35
C HIS A 335 4.70 -25.59 -43.56
N HIS A 336 5.12 -25.15 -44.74
CA HIS A 336 4.89 -25.88 -45.99
C HIS A 336 6.22 -26.23 -46.64
N SER A 337 6.22 -27.32 -47.40
CA SER A 337 7.32 -27.77 -48.24
C SER A 337 6.73 -28.31 -49.54
N ASN A 338 7.08 -27.72 -50.68
CA ASN A 338 6.64 -28.12 -52.01
C ASN A 338 7.79 -27.99 -53.02
N GLU A 339 7.53 -28.24 -54.30
CA GLU A 339 8.55 -28.14 -55.37
C GLU A 339 9.13 -26.71 -55.53
N GLN A 340 8.41 -25.68 -55.06
CA GLN A 340 8.82 -24.27 -55.13
C GLN A 340 9.65 -23.83 -53.92
N GLY A 341 9.73 -24.65 -52.87
CA GLY A 341 10.54 -24.40 -51.68
C GLY A 341 9.83 -24.76 -50.38
N SER A 342 10.32 -24.19 -49.28
CA SER A 342 9.73 -24.33 -47.95
C SER A 342 9.55 -22.96 -47.30
N GLY A 343 8.56 -22.82 -46.41
CA GLY A 343 8.39 -21.58 -45.68
C GLY A 343 7.41 -21.64 -44.53
N TYR A 344 7.55 -20.68 -43.62
CA TYR A 344 6.66 -20.46 -42.48
C TYR A 344 5.66 -19.36 -42.79
N ALA A 345 4.42 -19.52 -42.34
CA ALA A 345 3.39 -18.49 -42.43
C ALA A 345 2.52 -18.51 -41.18
N ALA A 346 2.34 -17.36 -40.54
CA ALA A 346 1.47 -17.24 -39.37
C ALA A 346 -0.01 -17.21 -39.77
N ASP A 347 -0.85 -17.86 -38.99
CA ASP A 347 -2.30 -17.66 -39.05
C ASP A 347 -2.67 -16.44 -38.21
N LYS A 348 -2.75 -15.27 -38.87
CA LYS A 348 -2.95 -13.99 -38.19
C LYS A 348 -4.30 -13.90 -37.48
N GLU A 349 -5.34 -14.53 -38.03
CA GLU A 349 -6.68 -14.50 -37.46
C GLU A 349 -6.74 -15.19 -36.08
N SER A 350 -6.32 -16.47 -36.00
CA SER A 350 -6.31 -17.18 -34.71
C SER A 350 -5.29 -16.59 -33.74
N THR A 351 -4.16 -16.10 -34.24
CA THR A 351 -3.16 -15.40 -33.43
C THR A 351 -3.77 -14.16 -32.77
N GLN A 352 -4.40 -13.27 -33.56
CA GLN A 352 -4.99 -12.04 -33.03
C GLN A 352 -6.12 -12.36 -32.03
N LYS A 353 -6.98 -13.32 -32.34
CA LYS A 353 -8.05 -13.75 -31.44
C LYS A 353 -7.51 -14.26 -30.09
N ALA A 354 -6.38 -14.97 -30.11
CA ALA A 354 -5.72 -15.41 -28.88
C ALA A 354 -5.10 -14.24 -28.10
N ILE A 355 -4.45 -13.30 -28.79
CA ILE A 355 -3.91 -12.08 -28.17
C ILE A 355 -5.02 -11.29 -27.48
N ASP A 356 -6.14 -11.06 -28.16
CA ASP A 356 -7.28 -10.32 -27.61
C ASP A 356 -7.89 -11.05 -26.41
N GLY A 357 -8.05 -12.38 -26.50
CA GLY A 357 -8.57 -13.21 -25.42
C GLY A 357 -7.68 -13.20 -24.17
N VAL A 358 -6.36 -13.33 -24.34
CA VAL A 358 -5.39 -13.29 -23.24
C VAL A 358 -5.33 -11.89 -22.62
N THR A 359 -5.31 -10.84 -23.45
CA THR A 359 -5.24 -9.45 -22.97
C THR A 359 -6.47 -9.08 -22.14
N ASN A 360 -7.67 -9.37 -22.64
CA ASN A 360 -8.92 -9.12 -21.93
C ASN A 360 -8.99 -9.89 -20.59
N LYS A 361 -8.45 -11.11 -20.58
CA LYS A 361 -8.38 -11.94 -19.38
C LYS A 361 -7.43 -11.35 -18.34
N VAL A 362 -6.25 -10.87 -18.74
CA VAL A 362 -5.31 -10.18 -17.84
C VAL A 362 -5.97 -8.95 -17.22
N ASN A 363 -6.60 -8.10 -18.04
CA ASN A 363 -7.30 -6.91 -17.56
C ASN A 363 -8.42 -7.28 -16.57
N SER A 364 -9.22 -8.31 -16.87
CA SER A 364 -10.28 -8.77 -15.96
C SER A 364 -9.77 -9.31 -14.62
N ILE A 365 -8.62 -9.98 -14.61
CA ILE A 365 -7.97 -10.46 -13.38
C ILE A 365 -7.54 -9.27 -12.52
N ILE A 366 -6.92 -8.27 -13.14
CA ILE A 366 -6.50 -7.04 -12.47
C ILE A 366 -7.72 -6.33 -11.87
N ASP A 367 -8.76 -6.11 -12.67
CA ASP A 367 -9.97 -5.41 -12.24
C ASP A 367 -10.68 -6.09 -11.06
N LYS A 368 -10.76 -7.42 -11.07
CA LYS A 368 -11.37 -8.19 -9.97
C LYS A 368 -10.60 -8.08 -8.66
N MET A 369 -9.34 -7.69 -8.70
CA MET A 369 -8.48 -7.58 -7.53
C MET A 369 -8.34 -6.13 -7.02
N ASN A 370 -9.04 -5.16 -7.62
CA ASN A 370 -9.00 -3.76 -7.20
C ASN A 370 -9.74 -3.47 -5.87
N THR A 371 -10.65 -4.33 -5.41
CA THR A 371 -11.45 -4.14 -4.17
C THR A 371 -10.83 -4.75 -2.90
N GLN A 372 -9.50 -4.94 -2.89
CA GLN A 372 -8.79 -5.63 -1.81
C GLN A 372 -8.59 -4.82 -0.53
N PHE A 373 -8.41 -5.56 0.57
CA PHE A 373 -8.10 -5.05 1.92
C PHE A 373 -6.79 -4.24 1.93
N GLU A 374 -6.81 -3.13 2.65
CA GLU A 374 -5.65 -2.29 2.91
C GLU A 374 -5.46 -2.19 4.43
N ALA A 375 -4.24 -2.43 4.91
CA ALA A 375 -3.91 -2.31 6.32
C ALA A 375 -3.81 -0.82 6.70
N VAL A 376 -4.30 -0.47 7.90
CA VAL A 376 -4.30 0.91 8.39
C VAL A 376 -3.45 0.98 9.64
N GLY A 377 -2.43 1.83 9.63
CA GLY A 377 -1.57 2.04 10.79
C GLY A 377 -2.36 2.54 12.00
N ARG A 378 -2.28 1.81 13.12
CA ARG A 378 -2.86 2.18 14.42
C ARG A 378 -1.82 2.03 15.50
N GLU A 379 -1.89 2.90 16.50
CA GLU A 379 -1.05 2.81 17.69
C GLU A 379 -1.90 2.40 18.91
N PHE A 380 -1.27 1.67 19.83
CA PHE A 380 -1.90 1.14 21.03
C PHE A 380 -0.95 1.32 22.21
N ASN A 381 -1.48 1.64 23.38
CA ASN A 381 -0.66 1.75 24.60
C ASN A 381 -0.35 0.37 25.21
N ASN A 382 0.45 0.36 26.27
CA ASN A 382 0.88 -0.86 26.95
C ASN A 382 -0.25 -1.67 27.62
N LEU A 383 -1.40 -1.05 27.90
CA LEU A 383 -2.59 -1.70 28.46
C LEU A 383 -3.56 -2.21 27.37
N GLU A 384 -3.39 -1.75 26.14
CA GLU A 384 -4.23 -2.09 24.97
C GLU A 384 -3.71 -3.28 24.16
N ARG A 385 -2.71 -4.01 24.68
CA ARG A 385 -2.08 -5.17 24.00
C ARG A 385 -3.06 -6.21 23.43
N ARG A 386 -4.22 -6.39 24.07
CA ARG A 386 -5.25 -7.32 23.58
C ARG A 386 -5.89 -6.84 22.26
N ILE A 387 -6.23 -5.55 22.17
CA ILE A 387 -6.83 -4.97 20.97
C ILE A 387 -5.78 -4.75 19.88
N GLU A 388 -4.54 -4.45 20.25
CA GLU A 388 -3.38 -4.44 19.34
C GLU A 388 -3.20 -5.81 18.67
N ASN A 389 -3.18 -6.89 19.46
CA ASN A 389 -3.03 -8.25 18.95
C ASN A 389 -4.21 -8.65 18.03
N LEU A 390 -5.43 -8.23 18.39
CA LEU A 390 -6.61 -8.46 17.58
C LEU A 390 -6.51 -7.74 16.22
N ASN A 391 -6.13 -6.46 16.22
CA ASN A 391 -5.93 -5.68 15.00
C ASN A 391 -4.89 -6.34 14.09
N LYS A 392 -3.74 -6.71 14.67
CA LYS A 392 -2.68 -7.40 13.94
C LYS A 392 -3.14 -8.74 13.33
N LYS A 393 -3.83 -9.58 14.11
CA LYS A 393 -4.35 -10.87 13.62
C LYS A 393 -5.38 -10.71 12.52
N MET A 394 -6.24 -9.70 12.63
CA MET A 394 -7.22 -9.38 11.59
C MET A 394 -6.52 -8.98 10.30
N GLU A 395 -5.57 -8.03 10.36
CA GLU A 395 -4.77 -7.59 9.22
C GLU A 395 -3.99 -8.75 8.59
N ASP A 396 -3.22 -9.49 9.40
CA ASP A 396 -2.44 -10.64 8.93
C ASP A 396 -3.33 -11.71 8.28
N GLY A 397 -4.50 -11.99 8.88
CA GLY A 397 -5.46 -12.95 8.36
C GLY A 397 -6.02 -12.55 6.99
N PHE A 398 -6.43 -11.30 6.82
CA PHE A 398 -6.87 -10.82 5.50
C PHE A 398 -5.74 -10.84 4.47
N LEU A 399 -4.52 -10.44 4.86
CA LEU A 399 -3.36 -10.49 3.97
C LEU A 399 -3.03 -11.92 3.53
N ASP A 400 -3.18 -12.91 4.41
CA ASP A 400 -2.99 -14.32 4.07
C ASP A 400 -4.05 -14.82 3.09
N VAL A 401 -5.33 -14.49 3.30
CA VAL A 401 -6.41 -14.81 2.36
C VAL A 401 -6.15 -14.19 0.99
N TRP A 402 -5.74 -12.92 0.95
CA TRP A 402 -5.49 -12.24 -0.33
C TRP A 402 -4.25 -12.74 -1.05
N THR A 403 -3.18 -13.03 -0.31
CA THR A 403 -1.98 -13.67 -0.88
C THR A 403 -2.34 -15.02 -1.50
N TYR A 404 -3.11 -15.85 -0.78
CA TYR A 404 -3.58 -17.13 -1.29
C TYR A 404 -4.43 -16.98 -2.56
N ASN A 405 -5.39 -16.05 -2.56
CA ASN A 405 -6.26 -15.80 -3.71
C ASN A 405 -5.45 -15.34 -4.94
N ALA A 406 -4.47 -14.45 -4.75
CA ALA A 406 -3.60 -13.97 -5.81
C ALA A 406 -2.77 -15.12 -6.42
N GLU A 407 -2.10 -15.91 -5.59
CA GLU A 407 -1.28 -17.03 -6.04
C GLU A 407 -2.12 -18.09 -6.75
N LEU A 408 -3.25 -18.48 -6.16
CA LEU A 408 -4.11 -19.51 -6.73
C LEU A 408 -4.70 -19.06 -8.08
N LEU A 409 -5.16 -17.81 -8.17
CA LEU A 409 -5.70 -17.27 -9.41
C LEU A 409 -4.64 -17.27 -10.51
N VAL A 410 -3.42 -16.80 -10.23
CA VAL A 410 -2.32 -16.82 -11.21
C VAL A 410 -1.99 -18.24 -11.66
N LEU A 411 -1.92 -19.20 -10.73
CA LEU A 411 -1.62 -20.59 -11.06
C LEU A 411 -2.70 -21.22 -11.95
N MET A 412 -3.97 -21.05 -11.59
CA MET A 412 -5.10 -21.58 -12.35
C MET A 412 -5.18 -20.93 -13.74
N GLU A 413 -4.96 -19.62 -13.82
CA GLU A 413 -5.08 -18.92 -15.09
C GLU A 413 -3.90 -19.18 -16.01
N ASN A 414 -2.70 -19.44 -15.48
CA ASN A 414 -1.57 -19.92 -16.26
C ASN A 414 -1.86 -21.27 -16.90
N GLU A 415 -2.38 -22.23 -16.13
CA GLU A 415 -2.75 -23.55 -16.65
C GLU A 415 -3.80 -23.43 -17.77
N ARG A 416 -4.86 -22.65 -17.53
CA ARG A 416 -5.89 -22.37 -18.54
C ARG A 416 -5.36 -21.67 -19.79
N THR A 417 -4.42 -20.74 -19.65
CA THR A 417 -3.83 -20.03 -20.80
C THR A 417 -2.98 -21.00 -21.65
N LEU A 418 -2.20 -21.87 -21.03
CA LEU A 418 -1.42 -22.87 -21.75
C LEU A 418 -2.32 -23.90 -22.45
N ASP A 419 -3.36 -24.38 -21.78
CA ASP A 419 -4.33 -25.30 -22.38
C ASP A 419 -5.14 -24.63 -23.52
N PHE A 420 -5.42 -23.33 -23.39
CA PHE A 420 -6.03 -22.53 -24.46
C PHE A 420 -5.13 -22.47 -25.70
N HIS A 421 -3.81 -22.31 -25.53
CA HIS A 421 -2.86 -22.37 -26.64
C HIS A 421 -2.83 -23.75 -27.30
N ASP A 422 -2.78 -24.83 -26.51
CA ASP A 422 -2.81 -26.20 -27.03
C ASP A 422 -4.10 -26.47 -27.84
N SER A 423 -5.24 -25.97 -27.36
CA SER A 423 -6.53 -26.07 -28.05
C SER A 423 -6.55 -25.31 -29.37
N ASN A 424 -6.01 -24.09 -29.42
CA ASN A 424 -5.95 -23.30 -30.66
C ASN A 424 -5.08 -23.95 -31.73
N VAL A 425 -3.94 -24.53 -31.36
CA VAL A 425 -3.11 -25.27 -32.33
C VAL A 425 -3.83 -26.52 -32.83
N LYS A 426 -4.51 -27.24 -31.94
CA LYS A 426 -5.33 -28.40 -32.33
C LYS A 426 -6.46 -28.01 -33.29
N ASN A 427 -7.16 -26.92 -33.02
CA ASN A 427 -8.20 -26.41 -33.91
C ASN A 427 -7.65 -26.03 -35.29
N LEU A 428 -6.43 -25.47 -35.35
CA LEU A 428 -5.77 -25.16 -36.62
C LEU A 428 -5.43 -26.44 -37.41
N TYR A 429 -4.93 -27.48 -36.72
CA TYR A 429 -4.70 -28.80 -37.32
C TYR A 429 -6.00 -29.42 -37.85
N ASP A 430 -7.07 -29.41 -37.05
CA ASP A 430 -8.36 -29.97 -37.43
C ASP A 430 -9.02 -29.18 -38.58
N LYS A 431 -8.84 -27.86 -38.65
CA LYS A 431 -9.26 -27.01 -39.79
C LYS A 431 -8.61 -27.46 -41.10
N VAL A 432 -7.32 -27.80 -41.08
CA VAL A 432 -6.62 -28.31 -42.27
C VAL A 432 -7.08 -29.72 -42.60
N ARG A 433 -7.17 -30.60 -41.60
CA ARG A 433 -7.63 -31.98 -41.74
C ARG A 433 -9.01 -32.09 -42.41
N LEU A 434 -9.95 -31.26 -41.98
CA LEU A 434 -11.33 -31.26 -42.51
C LEU A 434 -11.42 -30.77 -43.96
N GLN A 435 -10.49 -29.92 -44.40
CA GLN A 435 -10.38 -29.47 -45.79
C GLN A 435 -9.77 -30.55 -46.67
N LEU A 436 -8.63 -31.11 -46.25
CA LEU A 436 -7.87 -32.07 -47.06
C LEU A 436 -8.55 -33.43 -47.14
N LYS A 437 -9.23 -33.86 -46.08
CA LYS A 437 -9.87 -35.18 -45.97
C LYS A 437 -8.89 -36.28 -46.41
N ASP A 438 -9.24 -37.04 -47.43
CA ASP A 438 -8.49 -38.14 -47.96
C ASP A 438 -7.59 -37.77 -49.16
N ASN A 439 -7.46 -36.47 -49.47
CA ASN A 439 -6.45 -35.93 -50.38
C ASN A 439 -5.05 -35.85 -49.75
N ALA A 440 -4.92 -36.10 -48.44
CA ALA A 440 -3.65 -36.11 -47.74
C ALA A 440 -3.59 -37.21 -46.67
N LYS A 441 -2.38 -37.61 -46.30
CA LYS A 441 -2.07 -38.54 -45.22
C LYS A 441 -1.71 -37.79 -43.95
N GLU A 442 -2.34 -38.16 -42.85
CA GLU A 442 -1.92 -37.72 -41.52
C GLU A 442 -0.68 -38.51 -41.08
N LEU A 443 0.42 -37.81 -40.80
CA LEU A 443 1.67 -38.44 -40.38
C LEU A 443 1.76 -38.69 -38.86
N GLY A 444 0.78 -38.17 -38.09
CA GLY A 444 0.77 -38.30 -36.63
C GLY A 444 1.82 -37.44 -35.91
N ASN A 445 2.45 -36.48 -36.60
CA ASN A 445 3.43 -35.51 -36.06
C ASN A 445 2.93 -34.05 -36.09
N GLY A 446 1.70 -33.84 -36.56
CA GLY A 446 1.12 -32.52 -36.83
C GLY A 446 1.22 -32.06 -38.29
N CYS A 447 1.79 -32.88 -39.18
CA CYS A 447 1.90 -32.60 -40.61
C CYS A 447 1.01 -33.50 -41.47
N PHE A 448 0.70 -33.01 -42.67
CA PHE A 448 -0.03 -33.71 -43.71
C PHE A 448 0.87 -33.91 -44.93
N GLU A 449 0.91 -35.14 -45.45
CA GLU A 449 1.57 -35.46 -46.71
C GLU A 449 0.53 -35.51 -47.83
N PHE A 450 0.67 -34.67 -48.85
CA PHE A 450 -0.33 -34.53 -49.91
C PHE A 450 -0.25 -35.69 -50.93
N TYR A 451 -1.40 -36.23 -51.33
CA TYR A 451 -1.51 -37.22 -52.41
C TYR A 451 -1.66 -36.59 -53.80
N HIS A 452 -1.41 -35.30 -53.93
CA HIS A 452 -1.39 -34.57 -55.21
C HIS A 452 -0.32 -33.49 -55.16
N LYS A 453 0.01 -32.88 -56.31
CA LYS A 453 0.90 -31.71 -56.30
C LYS A 453 0.15 -30.48 -55.78
N CYS A 454 0.74 -29.76 -54.83
CA CYS A 454 0.18 -28.54 -54.25
C CYS A 454 1.23 -27.41 -54.30
N ASN A 455 1.07 -26.51 -55.27
CA ASN A 455 1.89 -25.32 -55.45
C ASN A 455 1.58 -24.26 -54.37
N ASN A 456 2.24 -23.10 -54.41
CA ASN A 456 2.05 -22.04 -53.43
C ASN A 456 0.61 -21.51 -53.35
N GLU A 457 -0.09 -21.42 -54.49
CA GLU A 457 -1.50 -20.99 -54.56
C GLU A 457 -2.43 -22.03 -53.91
N CYS A 458 -2.19 -23.31 -54.17
CA CYS A 458 -2.88 -24.41 -53.47
C CYS A 458 -2.62 -24.34 -51.95
N MET A 459 -1.38 -24.15 -51.52
CA MET A 459 -1.02 -24.01 -50.10
C MET A 459 -1.72 -22.80 -49.45
N GLU A 460 -1.87 -21.71 -50.18
CA GLU A 460 -2.60 -20.52 -49.73
C GLU A 460 -4.11 -20.78 -49.59
N SER A 461 -4.72 -21.55 -50.49
CA SER A 461 -6.13 -21.92 -50.38
C SER A 461 -6.43 -22.74 -49.11
N VAL A 462 -5.52 -23.65 -48.71
CA VAL A 462 -5.62 -24.41 -47.46
C VAL A 462 -5.56 -23.50 -46.23
N ARG A 463 -4.68 -22.48 -46.25
CA ARG A 463 -4.56 -21.48 -45.17
C ARG A 463 -5.83 -20.65 -45.03
N ASN A 464 -6.33 -20.17 -46.17
CA ASN A 464 -7.51 -19.31 -46.23
C ASN A 464 -8.82 -20.06 -45.99
N GLY A 465 -8.79 -21.40 -45.91
CA GLY A 465 -10.00 -22.19 -45.69
C GLY A 465 -10.84 -22.41 -46.96
N THR A 466 -10.26 -22.16 -48.14
CA THR A 466 -10.94 -22.18 -49.44
C THR A 466 -10.42 -23.30 -50.34
N TYR A 467 -9.81 -24.33 -49.76
CA TYR A 467 -9.32 -25.49 -50.51
C TYR A 467 -10.47 -26.26 -51.16
N ASP A 468 -10.41 -26.39 -52.49
CA ASP A 468 -11.42 -27.10 -53.29
C ASP A 468 -11.13 -28.61 -53.31
N TYR A 469 -11.71 -29.35 -52.36
CA TYR A 469 -11.53 -30.80 -52.25
C TYR A 469 -11.80 -31.58 -53.55
N PRO A 470 -12.94 -31.36 -54.26
CA PRO A 470 -13.22 -32.00 -55.55
C PRO A 470 -12.13 -31.83 -56.60
N GLN A 471 -11.47 -30.67 -56.67
CA GLN A 471 -10.47 -30.34 -57.69
C GLN A 471 -9.33 -31.36 -57.76
N TYR A 472 -8.88 -31.87 -56.59
CA TYR A 472 -7.72 -32.75 -56.48
C TYR A 472 -8.08 -34.21 -56.15
N SER A 473 -9.39 -34.49 -56.01
CA SER A 473 -9.89 -35.79 -55.53
C SER A 473 -9.48 -36.96 -56.42
N GLU A 474 -9.49 -36.78 -57.74
CA GLU A 474 -9.13 -37.82 -58.69
C GLU A 474 -7.62 -38.08 -58.73
N GLU A 475 -6.79 -37.03 -58.73
CA GLU A 475 -5.33 -37.15 -58.65
C GLU A 475 -4.92 -37.86 -57.36
N ALA A 476 -5.51 -37.46 -56.23
CA ALA A 476 -5.25 -38.07 -54.94
C ALA A 476 -5.73 -39.52 -54.84
N ARG A 477 -6.83 -39.88 -55.51
CA ARG A 477 -7.32 -41.26 -55.58
C ARG A 477 -6.33 -42.16 -56.33
N LEU A 478 -5.93 -41.74 -57.53
CA LEU A 478 -4.97 -42.49 -58.35
C LEU A 478 -3.64 -42.68 -57.62
N LYS A 479 -3.13 -41.64 -56.95
CA LYS A 479 -1.87 -41.71 -56.20
C LYS A 479 -1.96 -42.60 -54.96
N ARG A 480 -3.11 -42.63 -54.26
CA ARG A 480 -3.35 -43.59 -53.17
C ARG A 480 -3.38 -45.02 -53.66
N GLU A 481 -4.02 -45.28 -54.80
CA GLU A 481 -4.06 -46.60 -55.43
C GLU A 481 -2.65 -47.05 -55.84
N GLU A 482 -1.85 -46.16 -56.44
CA GLU A 482 -0.45 -46.41 -56.78
C GLU A 482 0.37 -46.80 -55.53
N ILE A 483 0.31 -45.99 -54.46
CA ILE A 483 1.04 -46.26 -53.21
C ILE A 483 0.57 -47.57 -52.56
N SER A 484 -0.72 -47.90 -52.64
CA SER A 484 -1.26 -49.16 -52.08
C SER A 484 -0.85 -50.40 -52.90
N GLY A 485 -0.56 -50.24 -54.19
CA GLY A 485 -0.06 -51.29 -55.08
C GLY A 485 1.44 -51.57 -54.93
N VAL A 486 2.20 -50.67 -54.31
CA VAL A 486 3.63 -50.84 -54.03
C VAL A 486 3.80 -51.73 -52.79
N LYS A 487 4.14 -53.00 -53.00
CA LYS A 487 4.68 -53.86 -51.93
C LYS A 487 6.11 -53.44 -51.63
N LEU A 488 6.36 -52.99 -50.41
CA LEU A 488 7.71 -52.93 -49.85
C LEU A 488 8.17 -54.38 -49.62
N GLU A 489 8.97 -54.92 -50.53
CA GLU A 489 9.79 -56.09 -50.21
C GLU A 489 10.84 -55.67 -49.18
N SER A 490 10.66 -56.17 -47.96
CA SER A 490 11.60 -56.05 -46.84
C SER A 490 12.70 -57.08 -46.91
#